data_AF-A0A0F2L5Q0-F1
#
_entry.id   AF-A0A0F2L5Q0-F1
#
_cell.length_a   1.000
_cell.length_b   1.000
_cell.length_c   1.000
_cell.angle_alpha   90.00
_cell.angle_beta   90.00
_cell.angle_gamma   90.00
#
_symmetry.space_group_name_H-M   'P 1'
#
loop_
_entity.id
_entity.type
_entity.pdbx_description
1 polymer ?
#
loop_
_entity_poly.entity_id
_entity_poly.type
_entity_poly.pdbx_seq_one_letter_code
_entity_poly.pdbx_strand_id
1 'polypeptide(L)'
;MSNGLDARQLYKSRIEAATEIWSKIMKNEVSSRSQLEELLYIIYKQRAVEPFRGLSKVRIYDKEIATPYIVGKYGLGIIDGDLANALKGIFNVEITCDEIYDFLRSRNFQLNSDDDINQLRKMINNEVLGVKTDERGFRFLRYVFTGTIMRLFPEEDFIGSYKALATAFPNLANDFLRYVKFYVAFRVAEDIALGNIKSIEEKKIMKYTHCLRLNLTKCVPHDKLIREIALRVYKVPRRVLDRLFPNESKSSFIPKAQ
;
A
#
# COMPACT_ATOMS: atom_id res chain seq x y z
N MET A 1 -10.85 23.40 -20.79
CA MET A 1 -11.07 21.94 -20.80
C MET A 1 -10.05 21.33 -19.86
N SER A 2 -10.47 20.93 -18.65
CA SER A 2 -9.55 20.26 -17.73
C SER A 2 -9.38 18.83 -18.22
N ASN A 3 -8.23 18.51 -18.80
CA ASN A 3 -7.76 17.13 -18.84
C ASN A 3 -7.49 16.72 -17.39
N GLY A 4 -8.55 16.36 -16.66
CA GLY A 4 -8.40 15.76 -15.35
C GLY A 4 -7.63 14.47 -15.54
N LEU A 5 -6.44 14.37 -14.95
CA LEU A 5 -5.76 13.08 -14.85
C LEU A 5 -6.75 12.09 -14.24
N ASP A 6 -6.92 10.93 -14.88
CA ASP A 6 -7.59 9.80 -14.26
C ASP A 6 -6.64 9.25 -13.18
N ALA A 7 -7.16 8.93 -11.99
CA ALA A 7 -6.40 8.28 -10.93
C ALA A 7 -5.63 7.04 -11.44
N ARG A 8 -6.18 6.32 -12.41
CA ARG A 8 -5.49 5.18 -13.06
C ARG A 8 -4.20 5.59 -13.77
N GLN A 9 -4.13 6.79 -14.33
CA GLN A 9 -2.92 7.30 -15.00
C GLN A 9 -1.77 7.51 -14.02
N LEU A 10 -2.05 7.85 -12.76
CA LEU A 10 -1.03 7.99 -11.71
C LEU A 10 -0.32 6.65 -11.41
N TYR A 11 -0.98 5.53 -11.68
CA TYR A 11 -0.44 4.18 -11.43
C TYR A 11 0.03 3.46 -12.69
N LYS A 12 -0.13 4.06 -13.89
CA LYS A 12 0.21 3.43 -15.17
C LYS A 12 1.63 2.86 -15.20
N SER A 13 2.65 3.67 -14.88
CA SER A 13 4.05 3.21 -14.91
C SER A 13 4.33 2.08 -13.91
N ARG A 14 3.58 2.01 -12.81
CA ARG A 14 3.69 0.92 -11.82
C ARG A 14 3.05 -0.36 -12.35
N ILE A 15 1.89 -0.25 -12.99
CA ILE A 15 1.22 -1.39 -13.64
C ILE A 15 2.11 -1.95 -14.74
N GLU A 16 2.68 -1.10 -15.60
CA GLU A 16 3.61 -1.53 -16.65
C GLU A 16 4.86 -2.21 -16.07
N ALA A 17 5.42 -1.68 -14.97
CA ALA A 17 6.52 -2.32 -14.26
C ALA A 17 6.13 -3.71 -13.75
N ALA A 18 4.94 -3.85 -13.15
CA ALA A 18 4.42 -5.13 -12.69
C ALA A 18 4.22 -6.14 -13.84
N THR A 19 3.70 -5.70 -14.99
CA THR A 19 3.54 -6.55 -16.19
C THR A 19 4.90 -7.01 -16.73
N GLU A 20 5.91 -6.13 -16.75
CA GLU A 20 7.27 -6.48 -17.16
C GLU A 20 7.90 -7.53 -16.21
N ILE A 21 7.72 -7.34 -14.90
CA ILE A 21 8.15 -8.29 -13.87
C ILE A 21 7.51 -9.66 -14.13
N TRP A 22 6.20 -9.70 -14.37
CA TRP A 22 5.51 -10.94 -14.71
C TRP A 22 6.03 -11.60 -15.97
N SER A 23 6.37 -10.83 -17.01
CA SER A 23 6.98 -11.38 -18.20
C SER A 23 8.30 -12.11 -17.90
N LYS A 24 9.10 -11.63 -16.94
CA LYS A 24 10.35 -12.27 -16.52
C LYS A 24 10.13 -13.49 -15.65
N ILE A 25 9.16 -13.42 -14.72
CA ILE A 25 8.75 -14.58 -13.91
C ILE A 25 8.28 -15.72 -14.81
N MET A 26 7.42 -15.44 -15.80
CA MET A 26 6.90 -16.45 -16.72
C MET A 26 7.96 -17.07 -17.65
N LYS A 27 9.09 -16.39 -17.83
CA LYS A 27 10.26 -16.92 -18.56
C LYS A 27 11.22 -17.70 -17.65
N ASN A 28 10.86 -17.92 -16.39
CA ASN A 28 11.71 -18.53 -15.36
C ASN A 28 13.04 -17.77 -15.14
N GLU A 29 13.07 -16.46 -15.42
CA GLU A 29 14.24 -15.61 -15.17
C GLU A 29 14.36 -15.22 -13.68
N VAL A 30 13.32 -15.48 -12.89
CA VAL A 30 13.24 -15.21 -11.45
C VAL A 30 12.77 -16.48 -10.77
N SER A 31 13.57 -17.03 -9.87
CA SER A 31 13.26 -18.27 -9.13
C SER A 31 13.18 -18.09 -7.62
N SER A 32 13.49 -16.89 -7.11
CA SER A 32 13.50 -16.60 -5.68
C SER A 32 12.99 -15.21 -5.36
N ARG A 33 12.50 -15.02 -4.12
CA ARG A 33 12.08 -13.72 -3.60
C ARG A 33 13.18 -12.66 -3.67
N SER A 34 14.44 -13.02 -3.37
CA SER A 34 15.56 -12.07 -3.41
C SER A 34 15.84 -11.58 -4.83
N GLN A 35 15.80 -12.47 -5.83
CA GLN A 35 15.91 -12.07 -7.24
C GLN A 35 14.73 -11.19 -7.66
N LEU A 36 13.52 -11.45 -7.16
CA LEU A 36 12.37 -10.60 -7.43
C LEU A 36 12.54 -9.21 -6.83
N GLU A 37 13.04 -9.10 -5.60
CA GLU A 37 13.35 -7.82 -4.94
C GLU A 37 14.36 -7.01 -5.75
N GLU A 38 15.43 -7.64 -6.22
CA GLU A 38 16.44 -7.01 -7.08
C GLU A 38 15.85 -6.58 -8.43
N LEU A 39 15.05 -7.44 -9.07
CA LEU A 39 14.41 -7.11 -10.33
C LEU A 39 13.45 -5.92 -10.19
N LEU A 40 12.66 -5.88 -9.11
CA LEU A 40 11.80 -4.75 -8.76
C LEU A 40 12.61 -3.46 -8.65
N TYR A 41 13.74 -3.50 -7.95
CA TYR A 41 14.63 -2.34 -7.83
C TYR A 41 15.08 -1.84 -9.21
N ILE A 42 15.60 -2.74 -10.06
CA ILE A 42 16.11 -2.41 -11.39
C ILE A 42 15.02 -1.75 -12.25
N ILE A 43 13.85 -2.40 -12.35
CA ILE A 43 12.74 -1.93 -13.19
C ILE A 43 12.18 -0.60 -12.65
N TYR A 44 12.00 -0.47 -11.33
CA TYR A 44 11.49 0.77 -10.73
C TYR A 44 12.46 1.93 -10.98
N LYS A 45 13.77 1.70 -10.88
CA LYS A 45 14.78 2.71 -11.15
C LYS A 45 14.77 3.13 -12.62
N GLN A 46 14.72 2.18 -13.55
CA GLN A 46 14.66 2.46 -14.99
C GLN A 46 13.41 3.24 -15.39
N ARG A 47 12.25 2.90 -14.81
CA ARG A 47 10.96 3.57 -15.07
C ARG A 47 10.70 4.79 -14.20
N ALA A 48 11.64 5.16 -13.35
CA ALA A 48 11.49 6.19 -12.32
C ALA A 48 10.20 6.03 -11.48
N VAL A 49 9.83 4.78 -11.15
CA VAL A 49 8.72 4.45 -10.26
C VAL A 49 9.24 4.50 -8.83
N GLU A 50 8.62 5.33 -7.99
CA GLU A 50 8.93 5.32 -6.56
C GLU A 50 8.08 4.25 -5.86
N PRO A 51 8.63 3.44 -4.95
CA PRO A 51 7.84 2.59 -4.07
C PRO A 51 6.73 3.36 -3.32
N PHE A 52 5.65 2.70 -2.91
CA PHE A 52 4.63 3.30 -2.06
C PHE A 52 5.14 3.56 -0.65
N ARG A 53 6.05 4.50 -0.44
CA ARG A 53 6.70 4.71 0.85
C ARG A 53 6.29 6.02 1.50
N GLY A 54 6.38 6.03 2.82
CA GLY A 54 6.35 7.24 3.63
C GLY A 54 7.77 7.68 3.95
N LEU A 55 8.02 7.89 5.25
CA LEU A 55 9.32 8.34 5.73
C LEU A 55 10.38 7.23 5.79
N SER A 56 9.96 5.97 5.96
CA SER A 56 10.85 4.82 6.06
C SER A 56 11.23 4.24 4.70
N LYS A 57 12.45 3.68 4.61
CA LYS A 57 12.98 2.95 3.44
C LYS A 57 13.33 1.48 3.72
N VAL A 58 13.16 1.04 4.96
CA VAL A 58 13.63 -0.30 5.38
C VAL A 58 12.90 -1.37 4.58
N ARG A 59 13.68 -2.17 3.85
CA ARG A 59 13.20 -3.28 2.99
C ARG A 59 12.05 -2.86 2.09
N ILE A 60 12.20 -1.71 1.45
CA ILE A 60 11.07 -1.11 0.73
C ILE A 60 10.70 -1.90 -0.53
N TYR A 61 11.68 -2.49 -1.24
CA TYR A 61 11.41 -3.27 -2.44
C TYR A 61 10.81 -4.64 -2.11
N ASP A 62 11.26 -5.30 -1.04
CA ASP A 62 10.55 -6.47 -0.47
C ASP A 62 9.08 -6.17 -0.17
N LYS A 63 8.76 -4.98 0.38
CA LYS A 63 7.39 -4.54 0.63
C LYS A 63 6.61 -4.15 -0.63
N GLU A 64 7.31 -3.88 -1.73
CA GLU A 64 6.70 -3.59 -3.02
C GLU A 64 6.39 -4.86 -3.81
N ILE A 65 6.87 -6.05 -3.40
CA ILE A 65 6.52 -7.34 -4.02
C ILE A 65 5.00 -7.58 -4.01
N ALA A 66 4.28 -7.02 -3.04
CA ALA A 66 2.80 -7.02 -3.04
C ALA A 66 2.22 -6.42 -4.34
N THR A 67 2.88 -5.44 -4.96
CA THR A 67 2.41 -4.79 -6.19
C THR A 67 2.34 -5.78 -7.37
N PRO A 68 3.45 -6.41 -7.82
CA PRO A 68 3.35 -7.37 -8.91
C PRO A 68 2.43 -8.53 -8.56
N TYR A 69 2.44 -9.06 -7.33
CA TYR A 69 1.50 -10.13 -6.96
C TYR A 69 0.03 -9.73 -7.18
N ILE A 70 -0.39 -8.59 -6.62
CA ILE A 70 -1.77 -8.11 -6.73
C ILE A 70 -2.15 -7.81 -8.19
N VAL A 71 -1.24 -7.22 -8.96
CA VAL A 71 -1.47 -7.00 -10.40
C VAL A 71 -1.59 -8.34 -11.14
N GLY A 72 -0.80 -9.35 -10.80
CA GLY A 72 -0.90 -10.68 -11.38
C GLY A 72 -2.23 -11.36 -11.07
N LYS A 73 -2.58 -11.46 -9.78
CA LYS A 73 -3.80 -12.15 -9.34
C LYS A 73 -5.06 -11.40 -9.77
N TYR A 74 -5.19 -10.12 -9.40
CA TYR A 74 -6.44 -9.37 -9.53
C TYR A 74 -6.51 -8.50 -10.79
N GLY A 75 -5.36 -8.11 -11.35
CA GLY A 75 -5.31 -7.31 -12.59
C GLY A 75 -5.28 -8.17 -13.86
N LEU A 76 -4.40 -9.17 -13.90
CA LEU A 76 -4.17 -10.03 -15.06
C LEU A 76 -4.95 -11.35 -14.99
N GLY A 77 -5.40 -11.76 -13.80
CA GLY A 77 -6.14 -13.02 -13.62
C GLY A 77 -5.30 -14.28 -13.85
N ILE A 78 -3.97 -14.18 -13.73
CA ILE A 78 -3.05 -15.27 -14.11
C ILE A 78 -2.66 -16.19 -12.94
N ILE A 79 -2.92 -15.80 -11.69
CA ILE A 79 -2.56 -16.60 -10.52
C ILE A 79 -3.76 -17.46 -10.11
N ASP A 80 -3.66 -18.76 -10.36
CA ASP A 80 -4.59 -19.80 -9.90
C ASP A 80 -3.86 -20.87 -9.06
N GLY A 81 -4.58 -21.90 -8.62
CA GLY A 81 -4.10 -22.88 -7.62
C GLY A 81 -2.75 -23.53 -7.95
N ASP A 82 -2.52 -23.92 -9.20
CA ASP A 82 -1.28 -24.60 -9.59
C ASP A 82 -0.13 -23.60 -9.73
N LEU A 83 -0.39 -22.44 -10.36
CA LEU A 83 0.64 -21.41 -10.49
C LEU A 83 1.00 -20.79 -9.12
N ALA A 84 0.03 -20.57 -8.24
CA ALA A 84 0.26 -20.08 -6.88
C ALA A 84 1.19 -21.02 -6.10
N ASN A 85 0.98 -22.33 -6.22
CA ASN A 85 1.85 -23.33 -5.61
C ASN A 85 3.28 -23.28 -6.16
N ALA A 86 3.44 -23.21 -7.49
CA ALA A 86 4.74 -23.10 -8.14
C ALA A 86 5.50 -21.81 -7.74
N LEU A 87 4.76 -20.74 -7.44
CA LEU A 87 5.33 -19.44 -7.09
C LEU A 87 5.56 -19.22 -5.58
N LYS A 88 5.32 -20.22 -4.73
CA LYS A 88 5.56 -20.10 -3.27
C LYS A 88 6.99 -19.67 -2.94
N GLY A 89 7.99 -20.09 -3.70
CA GLY A 89 9.39 -19.65 -3.51
C GLY A 89 9.64 -18.15 -3.74
N ILE A 90 8.70 -17.46 -4.38
CA ILE A 90 8.80 -16.06 -4.77
C ILE A 90 7.81 -15.21 -3.95
N PHE A 91 6.55 -15.66 -3.86
CA PHE A 91 5.42 -14.89 -3.32
C PHE A 91 4.83 -15.47 -2.04
N ASN A 92 5.57 -16.27 -1.25
CA ASN A 92 5.06 -16.84 0.00
C ASN A 92 4.37 -15.82 0.93
N VAL A 93 4.97 -14.64 1.12
CA VAL A 93 4.39 -13.57 1.94
C VAL A 93 3.05 -13.11 1.39
N GLU A 94 3.00 -12.85 0.08
CA GLU A 94 1.81 -12.31 -0.57
C GLU A 94 0.69 -13.34 -0.64
N ILE A 95 1.02 -14.62 -0.88
CA ILE A 95 0.07 -15.74 -0.83
C ILE A 95 -0.54 -15.84 0.58
N THR A 96 0.28 -15.81 1.64
CA THR A 96 -0.25 -15.84 3.01
C THR A 96 -1.12 -14.62 3.32
N CYS A 97 -0.72 -13.42 2.89
CA CYS A 97 -1.54 -12.21 3.04
C CYS A 97 -2.88 -12.32 2.32
N ASP A 98 -2.88 -12.93 1.14
CA ASP A 98 -4.05 -13.13 0.31
C ASP A 98 -5.01 -14.15 0.91
N GLU A 99 -4.50 -15.24 1.50
CA GLU A 99 -5.30 -16.18 2.30
C GLU A 99 -5.97 -15.50 3.51
N ILE A 100 -5.25 -14.60 4.20
CA ILE A 100 -5.80 -13.79 5.30
C ILE A 100 -6.89 -12.84 4.77
N TYR A 101 -6.63 -12.19 3.64
CA TYR A 101 -7.59 -11.29 3.01
C TYR A 101 -8.88 -12.05 2.64
N ASP A 102 -8.77 -13.21 2.00
CA ASP A 102 -9.91 -14.05 1.64
C ASP A 102 -10.68 -14.55 2.88
N PHE A 103 -9.97 -14.95 3.94
CA PHE A 103 -10.57 -15.32 5.23
C PHE A 103 -11.41 -14.18 5.84
N LEU A 104 -10.90 -12.94 5.81
CA LEU A 104 -11.62 -11.78 6.31
C LEU A 104 -12.78 -11.39 5.40
N ARG A 105 -12.55 -11.41 4.08
CA ARG A 105 -13.55 -11.07 3.07
C ARG A 105 -14.74 -12.02 3.13
N SER A 106 -14.52 -13.31 3.32
CA SER A 106 -15.61 -14.31 3.47
C SER A 106 -16.48 -14.06 4.70
N ARG A 107 -16.03 -13.21 5.63
CA ARG A 107 -16.73 -12.79 6.85
C ARG A 107 -17.18 -11.33 6.79
N ASN A 108 -17.12 -10.70 5.62
CA ASN A 108 -17.36 -9.26 5.46
C ASN A 108 -16.53 -8.40 6.43
N PHE A 109 -15.32 -8.85 6.76
CA PHE A 109 -14.40 -8.23 7.71
C PHE A 109 -14.95 -8.07 9.14
N GLN A 110 -15.97 -8.83 9.52
CA GLN A 110 -16.55 -8.85 10.86
C GLN A 110 -16.12 -10.12 11.59
N LEU A 111 -15.47 -9.96 12.75
CA LEU A 111 -15.09 -11.07 13.62
C LEU A 111 -16.21 -11.25 14.66
N ASN A 112 -17.13 -12.18 14.39
CA ASN A 112 -18.37 -12.32 15.17
C ASN A 112 -18.24 -13.37 16.29
N SER A 113 -17.13 -14.08 16.36
CA SER A 113 -16.87 -15.13 17.34
C SER A 113 -15.42 -15.10 17.83
N ASP A 114 -15.18 -15.67 19.01
CA ASP A 114 -13.82 -15.88 19.51
C ASP A 114 -13.01 -16.81 18.61
N ASP A 115 -13.67 -17.73 17.89
CA ASP A 115 -13.02 -18.60 16.91
C ASP A 115 -12.44 -17.80 15.75
N ASP A 116 -13.19 -16.84 15.19
CA ASP A 116 -12.69 -15.96 14.13
C ASP A 116 -11.48 -15.15 14.58
N ILE A 117 -11.52 -14.62 15.81
CA ILE A 117 -10.44 -13.85 16.41
C ILE A 117 -9.19 -14.73 16.57
N ASN A 118 -9.35 -15.93 17.12
CA ASN A 118 -8.25 -16.87 17.33
C ASN A 118 -7.66 -17.37 16.02
N GLN A 119 -8.49 -17.62 15.01
CA GLN A 119 -8.05 -18.00 13.68
C GLN A 119 -7.28 -16.87 13.00
N LEU A 120 -7.76 -15.62 13.05
CA LEU A 120 -7.01 -14.48 12.52
C LEU A 120 -5.67 -14.33 13.23
N ARG A 121 -5.63 -14.47 14.56
CA ARG A 121 -4.38 -14.43 15.34
C ARG A 121 -3.41 -15.51 14.88
N LYS A 122 -3.89 -16.73 14.67
CA LYS A 122 -3.08 -17.85 14.18
C LYS A 122 -2.49 -17.55 12.80
N MET A 123 -3.30 -17.05 11.86
CA MET A 123 -2.84 -16.73 10.51
C MET A 123 -1.83 -15.58 10.50
N ILE A 124 -2.07 -14.51 11.27
CA ILE A 124 -1.13 -13.38 11.40
C ILE A 124 0.16 -13.79 12.12
N ASN A 125 0.11 -14.77 13.02
CA ASN A 125 1.31 -15.28 13.69
C ASN A 125 2.13 -16.26 12.83
N ASN A 126 1.81 -16.43 11.55
CA ASN A 126 2.65 -17.17 10.61
C ASN A 126 4.01 -16.46 10.44
N GLU A 127 5.10 -17.19 10.68
CA GLU A 127 6.47 -16.66 10.62
C GLU A 127 6.91 -16.22 9.23
N VAL A 128 6.26 -16.72 8.17
CA VAL A 128 6.45 -16.25 6.79
C VAL A 128 6.23 -14.74 6.69
N LEU A 129 5.31 -14.18 7.48
CA LEU A 129 4.99 -12.75 7.48
C LEU A 129 6.03 -11.90 8.23
N GLY A 130 7.04 -12.50 8.85
CA GLY A 130 8.12 -11.79 9.53
C GLY A 130 8.37 -12.28 10.96
N VAL A 131 9.36 -11.68 11.60
CA VAL A 131 9.86 -12.16 12.91
C VAL A 131 8.94 -11.72 14.05
N LYS A 132 8.46 -10.48 14.01
CA LYS A 132 7.66 -9.88 15.09
C LYS A 132 6.20 -9.74 14.69
N THR A 133 5.28 -9.94 15.63
CA THR A 133 3.83 -9.87 15.39
C THR A 133 3.36 -8.54 14.79
N ASP A 134 3.94 -7.42 15.20
CA ASP A 134 3.64 -6.10 14.64
C ASP A 134 4.05 -6.02 13.15
N GLU A 135 5.25 -6.48 12.80
CA GLU A 135 5.70 -6.58 11.40
C GLU A 135 4.72 -7.41 10.57
N ARG A 136 4.28 -8.56 11.09
CA ARG A 136 3.35 -9.46 10.39
C ARG A 136 2.02 -8.77 10.08
N GLY A 137 1.43 -8.10 11.07
CA GLY A 137 0.21 -7.30 10.88
C GLY A 137 0.41 -6.15 9.89
N PHE A 138 1.56 -5.47 9.93
CA PHE A 138 1.88 -4.42 8.97
C PHE A 138 2.09 -4.92 7.54
N ARG A 139 2.64 -6.13 7.35
CA ARG A 139 2.74 -6.74 6.02
C ARG A 139 1.36 -7.05 5.44
N PHE A 140 0.46 -7.57 6.26
CA PHE A 140 -0.92 -7.79 5.83
C PHE A 140 -1.62 -6.46 5.48
N LEU A 141 -1.52 -5.44 6.33
CA LEU A 141 -2.06 -4.11 6.01
C LEU A 141 -1.44 -3.51 4.74
N ARG A 142 -0.14 -3.74 4.51
CA ARG A 142 0.56 -3.31 3.29
C ARG A 142 -0.03 -3.94 2.05
N TYR A 143 -0.34 -5.24 2.12
CA TYR A 143 -0.97 -5.97 1.04
C TYR A 143 -2.32 -5.35 0.67
N VAL A 144 -3.23 -5.23 1.65
CA VAL A 144 -4.57 -4.67 1.42
C VAL A 144 -4.50 -3.20 0.99
N PHE A 145 -3.62 -2.40 1.59
CA PHE A 145 -3.34 -1.02 1.18
C PHE A 145 -2.96 -0.93 -0.30
N THR A 146 -2.08 -1.82 -0.78
CA THR A 146 -1.57 -1.79 -2.15
C THR A 146 -2.68 -2.03 -3.14
N GLY A 147 -3.51 -3.06 -2.92
CA GLY A 147 -4.68 -3.32 -3.77
C GLY A 147 -5.72 -2.22 -3.71
N THR A 148 -5.94 -1.62 -2.54
CA THR A 148 -6.89 -0.51 -2.34
C THR A 148 -6.45 0.76 -3.08
N ILE A 149 -5.19 1.17 -2.90
CA ILE A 149 -4.64 2.37 -3.56
C ILE A 149 -4.66 2.21 -5.09
N MET A 150 -4.37 1.02 -5.59
CA MET A 150 -4.40 0.72 -7.02
C MET A 150 -5.81 0.47 -7.57
N ARG A 151 -6.87 0.63 -6.75
CA ARG A 151 -8.29 0.43 -7.11
C ARG A 151 -8.63 -0.99 -7.55
N LEU A 152 -7.87 -1.98 -7.08
CA LEU A 152 -8.16 -3.41 -7.26
C LEU A 152 -8.97 -3.99 -6.09
N PHE A 153 -8.84 -3.39 -4.91
CA PHE A 153 -9.70 -3.68 -3.74
C PHE A 153 -10.59 -2.47 -3.40
N PRO A 154 -11.81 -2.68 -2.88
CA PRO A 154 -12.63 -1.64 -2.27
C PRO A 154 -11.94 -0.91 -1.10
N GLU A 155 -12.28 0.36 -0.85
CA GLU A 155 -11.72 1.13 0.29
C GLU A 155 -12.19 0.57 1.64
N GLU A 156 -13.39 0.01 1.64
CA GLU A 156 -14.05 -0.61 2.79
C GLU A 156 -13.24 -1.81 3.29
N ASP A 157 -12.60 -2.56 2.39
CA ASP A 157 -11.80 -3.74 2.73
C ASP A 157 -10.55 -3.36 3.53
N PHE A 158 -9.91 -2.23 3.21
CA PHE A 158 -8.77 -1.73 3.98
C PHE A 158 -9.18 -1.36 5.40
N ILE A 159 -10.33 -0.71 5.56
CA ILE A 159 -10.86 -0.34 6.87
C ILE A 159 -11.33 -1.55 7.66
N GLY A 160 -11.99 -2.49 7.00
CA GLY A 160 -12.36 -3.79 7.57
C GLY A 160 -11.13 -4.53 8.07
N SER A 161 -10.08 -4.62 7.25
CA SER A 161 -8.80 -5.26 7.60
C SER A 161 -8.14 -4.61 8.81
N TYR A 162 -8.10 -3.27 8.86
CA TYR A 162 -7.61 -2.54 10.03
C TYR A 162 -8.41 -2.86 11.29
N LYS A 163 -9.75 -2.81 11.22
CA LYS A 163 -10.63 -3.06 12.37
C LYS A 163 -10.47 -4.50 12.88
N ALA A 164 -10.44 -5.47 11.98
CA ALA A 164 -10.22 -6.88 12.32
C ALA A 164 -8.89 -7.08 13.05
N LEU A 165 -7.79 -6.47 12.56
CA LEU A 165 -6.50 -6.52 13.24
C LEU A 165 -6.51 -5.80 14.61
N ALA A 166 -7.15 -4.64 14.71
CA ALA A 166 -7.25 -3.90 15.96
C ALA A 166 -8.05 -4.68 17.02
N THR A 167 -9.09 -5.41 16.61
CA THR A 167 -9.84 -6.33 17.47
C THR A 167 -9.00 -7.53 17.89
N ALA A 168 -8.31 -8.17 16.95
CA ALA A 168 -7.49 -9.35 17.25
C ALA A 168 -6.24 -9.03 18.07
N PHE A 169 -5.65 -7.86 17.88
CA PHE A 169 -4.44 -7.41 18.59
C PHE A 169 -4.64 -6.02 19.21
N PRO A 170 -5.43 -5.90 20.30
CA PRO A 170 -5.74 -4.61 20.91
C PRO A 170 -4.50 -3.80 21.31
N ASN A 171 -3.45 -4.47 21.78
CA ASN A 171 -2.18 -3.85 22.17
C ASN A 171 -1.46 -3.14 21.01
N LEU A 172 -1.74 -3.54 19.76
CA LEU A 172 -1.14 -2.98 18.54
C LEU A 172 -2.11 -2.05 17.79
N ALA A 173 -3.32 -1.83 18.28
CA ALA A 173 -4.35 -1.06 17.58
C ALA A 173 -3.91 0.39 17.26
N ASN A 174 -3.16 1.02 18.17
CA ASN A 174 -2.59 2.35 17.95
C ASN A 174 -1.51 2.37 16.87
N ASP A 175 -0.73 1.29 16.77
CA ASP A 175 0.30 1.14 15.75
C ASP A 175 -0.32 0.90 14.37
N PHE A 176 -1.35 0.06 14.28
CA PHE A 176 -2.13 -0.10 13.05
C PHE A 176 -2.86 1.19 12.63
N LEU A 177 -3.35 1.99 13.60
CA LEU A 177 -3.93 3.30 13.29
C LEU A 177 -2.91 4.25 12.62
N ARG A 178 -1.61 4.15 12.95
CA ARG A 178 -0.56 4.91 12.23
C ARG A 178 -0.47 4.50 10.77
N TYR A 179 -0.77 3.24 10.45
CA TYR A 179 -0.86 2.77 9.08
C TYR A 179 -2.09 3.34 8.35
N VAL A 180 -3.22 3.51 9.03
CA VAL A 180 -4.38 4.22 8.47
C VAL A 180 -4.05 5.69 8.22
N LYS A 181 -3.31 6.36 9.11
CA LYS A 181 -2.79 7.73 8.85
C LYS A 181 -1.96 7.79 7.58
N PHE A 182 -1.13 6.76 7.37
CA PHE A 182 -0.32 6.63 6.17
C PHE A 182 -1.19 6.48 4.90
N TYR A 183 -2.25 5.67 4.95
CA TYR A 183 -3.24 5.58 3.88
C TYR A 183 -3.90 6.93 3.57
N VAL A 184 -4.39 7.63 4.60
CA VAL A 184 -5.01 8.95 4.41
C VAL A 184 -4.03 9.95 3.78
N ALA A 185 -2.75 9.91 4.18
CA ALA A 185 -1.73 10.75 3.56
C ALA A 185 -1.57 10.45 2.07
N PHE A 186 -1.67 9.19 1.66
CA PHE A 186 -1.66 8.76 0.26
C PHE A 186 -2.87 9.28 -0.52
N ARG A 187 -4.07 9.22 0.07
CA ARG A 187 -5.30 9.72 -0.56
C ARG A 187 -5.26 11.24 -0.76
N VAL A 188 -4.84 11.99 0.25
CA VAL A 188 -4.67 13.45 0.15
C VAL A 188 -3.59 13.81 -0.89
N ALA A 189 -2.48 13.07 -0.92
CA ALA A 189 -1.43 13.29 -1.91
C ALA A 189 -1.88 12.97 -3.34
N GLU A 190 -2.71 11.95 -3.53
CA GLU A 190 -3.36 11.64 -4.81
C GLU A 190 -4.27 12.80 -5.25
N ASP A 191 -5.13 13.31 -4.36
CA ASP A 191 -6.01 14.45 -4.66
C ASP A 191 -5.24 15.71 -5.05
N ILE A 192 -4.08 15.97 -4.44
CA ILE A 192 -3.20 17.05 -4.86
C ILE A 192 -2.67 16.80 -6.28
N ALA A 193 -2.24 15.57 -6.59
CA ALA A 193 -1.70 15.21 -7.90
C ALA A 193 -2.75 15.30 -9.02
N LEU A 194 -4.00 14.97 -8.71
CA LEU A 194 -5.14 15.10 -9.61
C LEU A 194 -5.63 16.55 -9.76
N GLY A 195 -5.12 17.48 -8.94
CA GLY A 195 -5.52 18.88 -8.96
C GLY A 195 -6.85 19.16 -8.25
N ASN A 196 -7.35 18.22 -7.45
CA ASN A 196 -8.55 18.36 -6.62
C ASN A 196 -8.31 19.29 -5.42
N ILE A 197 -7.05 19.43 -4.98
CA ILE A 197 -6.64 20.32 -3.89
C ILE A 197 -5.74 21.43 -4.45
N LYS A 198 -6.22 22.67 -4.38
CA LYS A 198 -5.60 23.87 -4.96
C LYS A 198 -5.22 24.91 -3.90
N SER A 199 -5.89 24.92 -2.74
CA SER A 199 -5.63 25.84 -1.63
C SER A 199 -5.23 25.16 -0.31
N ILE A 200 -4.74 25.94 0.65
CA ILE A 200 -4.35 25.47 1.99
C ILE A 200 -5.59 25.04 2.77
N GLU A 201 -6.70 25.76 2.60
CA GLU A 201 -8.00 25.51 3.23
C GLU A 201 -8.59 24.18 2.73
N GLU A 202 -8.60 23.96 1.42
CA GLU A 202 -9.03 22.69 0.82
C GLU A 202 -8.20 21.52 1.33
N LYS A 203 -6.87 21.68 1.39
CA LYS A 203 -5.96 20.66 1.96
C LYS A 203 -6.37 20.32 3.40
N LYS A 204 -6.62 21.32 4.24
CA LYS A 204 -7.02 21.10 5.64
C LYS A 204 -8.33 20.32 5.69
N ILE A 205 -9.35 20.75 4.95
CA ILE A 205 -10.67 20.09 4.90
C ILE A 205 -10.52 18.64 4.44
N MET A 206 -9.82 18.39 3.33
CA MET A 206 -9.70 17.06 2.74
C MET A 206 -9.03 16.04 3.66
N LYS A 207 -8.08 16.46 4.51
CA LYS A 207 -7.50 15.58 5.54
C LYS A 207 -8.57 15.02 6.49
N TYR A 208 -9.49 15.88 6.92
CA TYR A 208 -10.59 15.48 7.81
C TYR A 208 -11.67 14.73 7.03
N THR A 209 -12.00 15.14 5.81
CA THR A 209 -12.99 14.45 4.96
C THR A 209 -12.60 12.99 4.73
N HIS A 210 -11.34 12.70 4.42
CA HIS A 210 -10.86 11.31 4.31
C HIS A 210 -11.02 10.56 5.63
N CYS A 211 -10.66 11.15 6.77
CA CYS A 211 -10.86 10.50 8.07
C CYS A 211 -12.33 10.25 8.44
N LEU A 212 -13.23 11.17 8.08
CA LEU A 212 -14.67 11.02 8.29
C LEU A 212 -15.24 9.88 7.44
N ARG A 213 -14.85 9.77 6.17
CA ARG A 213 -15.26 8.67 5.28
C ARG A 213 -14.91 7.30 5.84
N LEU A 214 -13.76 7.19 6.52
CA LEU A 214 -13.30 5.95 7.13
C LEU A 214 -13.92 5.70 8.51
N ASN A 215 -14.74 6.63 9.03
CA ASN A 215 -15.25 6.65 10.40
C ASN A 215 -14.14 6.61 11.48
N LEU A 216 -13.01 7.29 11.23
CA LEU A 216 -11.84 7.30 12.12
C LEU A 216 -11.30 8.72 12.31
N THR A 217 -11.71 9.44 13.35
CA THR A 217 -11.30 10.84 13.56
C THR A 217 -9.83 11.01 13.96
N LYS A 218 -9.20 9.97 14.52
CA LYS A 218 -7.81 10.00 14.99
C LYS A 218 -6.78 9.69 13.89
N CYS A 219 -7.19 9.57 12.62
CA CYS A 219 -6.31 9.22 11.50
C CYS A 219 -5.70 10.40 10.72
N VAL A 220 -5.81 11.63 11.23
CA VAL A 220 -5.36 12.81 10.50
C VAL A 220 -3.82 12.77 10.34
N PRO A 221 -3.28 12.81 9.11
CA PRO A 221 -1.85 12.74 8.87
C PRO A 221 -1.14 14.09 9.08
N HIS A 222 0.18 14.04 9.30
CA HIS A 222 1.02 15.24 9.32
C HIS A 222 1.30 15.75 7.89
N ASP A 223 1.41 17.05 7.74
CA ASP A 223 1.63 17.73 6.46
C ASP A 223 2.94 17.28 5.78
N LYS A 224 4.01 17.17 6.55
CA LYS A 224 5.29 16.58 6.12
C LYS A 224 5.12 15.23 5.39
N LEU A 225 4.29 14.33 5.91
CA LEU A 225 4.09 13.01 5.30
C LEU A 225 3.38 13.12 3.96
N ILE A 226 2.29 13.91 3.89
CA ILE A 226 1.55 14.16 2.65
C ILE A 226 2.47 14.77 1.59
N ARG A 227 3.23 15.80 1.97
CA ARG A 227 4.14 16.50 1.06
C ARG A 227 5.19 15.57 0.47
N GLU A 228 5.80 14.70 1.29
CA GLU A 228 6.80 13.74 0.82
C GLU A 228 6.18 12.72 -0.15
N ILE A 229 4.99 12.19 0.14
CA ILE A 229 4.30 11.26 -0.77
C ILE A 229 3.95 11.95 -2.09
N ALA A 230 3.36 13.15 -2.04
CA ALA A 230 2.99 13.91 -3.23
C ALA A 230 4.21 14.22 -4.11
N LEU A 231 5.33 14.62 -3.50
CA LEU A 231 6.57 14.93 -4.22
C LEU A 231 7.22 13.68 -4.82
N ARG A 232 7.33 12.59 -4.06
CA ARG A 232 8.15 11.42 -4.43
C ARG A 232 7.38 10.39 -5.22
N VAL A 233 6.17 10.04 -4.76
CA VAL A 233 5.36 8.98 -5.36
C VAL A 233 4.56 9.51 -6.54
N TYR A 234 3.83 10.62 -6.34
CA TYR A 234 2.97 11.20 -7.39
C TYR A 234 3.67 12.27 -8.24
N LYS A 235 4.94 12.56 -7.96
CA LYS A 235 5.78 13.50 -8.73
C LYS A 235 5.16 14.89 -8.88
N VAL A 236 4.39 15.34 -7.89
CA VAL A 236 3.75 16.65 -7.90
C VAL A 236 4.82 17.75 -7.98
N PRO A 237 4.68 18.76 -8.86
CA PRO A 237 5.66 19.83 -8.98
C PRO A 237 5.88 20.58 -7.66
N ARG A 238 7.15 20.86 -7.34
CA ARG A 238 7.54 21.59 -6.10
C ARG A 238 6.80 22.91 -5.93
N ARG A 239 6.59 23.67 -7.01
CA ARG A 239 5.84 24.94 -7.00
C ARG A 239 4.43 24.78 -6.43
N VAL A 240 3.74 23.68 -6.74
CA VAL A 240 2.40 23.38 -6.20
C VAL A 240 2.50 23.05 -4.72
N LEU A 241 3.47 22.21 -4.34
CA LEU A 241 3.65 21.79 -2.95
C LEU A 241 4.09 22.93 -2.04
N ASP A 242 5.01 23.78 -2.47
CA ASP A 242 5.50 24.90 -1.66
C ASP A 242 4.37 25.93 -1.40
N ARG A 243 3.40 26.05 -2.31
CA ARG A 243 2.17 26.82 -2.09
C ARG A 243 1.24 26.16 -1.06
N LEU A 244 1.06 24.84 -1.15
CA LEU A 244 0.15 24.09 -0.27
C LEU A 244 0.73 23.82 1.13
N PHE A 245 2.06 23.87 1.27
CA PHE A 245 2.80 23.54 2.48
C PHE A 245 3.86 24.62 2.81
N PRO A 246 3.45 25.88 3.07
CA PRO A 246 4.39 27.00 3.19
C PRO A 246 5.34 26.89 4.40
N ASN A 247 4.94 26.15 5.43
CA ASN A 247 5.70 25.98 6.68
C ASN A 247 6.56 24.70 6.69
N GLU A 248 6.53 23.90 5.63
CA GLU A 248 7.34 22.69 5.52
C GLU A 248 8.67 23.01 4.82
N SER A 249 9.74 22.31 5.21
CA SER A 249 11.03 22.49 4.55
C SER A 249 10.95 22.24 3.05
N LYS A 250 11.62 23.11 2.28
CA LYS A 250 11.75 22.96 0.83
C LYS A 250 12.63 21.78 0.44
N SER A 251 13.58 21.40 1.29
CA SER A 251 14.42 20.21 1.09
C SER A 251 13.62 18.95 1.44
N SER A 252 13.70 17.93 0.58
CA SER A 252 13.25 16.59 0.97
C SER A 252 14.38 15.98 1.79
N PHE A 253 14.09 15.67 3.05
CA PHE A 253 15.08 15.11 3.97
C PHE A 253 15.31 13.61 3.75
N ILE A 254 14.51 12.99 2.88
CA ILE A 254 14.57 11.57 2.61
C ILE A 254 15.13 11.41 1.19
N PRO A 255 16.34 10.82 1.04
CA PRO A 255 16.88 10.53 -0.29
C PRO A 255 15.93 9.62 -1.07
N LYS A 256 16.13 9.44 -2.39
CA LYS A 256 15.36 8.43 -3.14
C LYS A 256 15.49 7.04 -2.50
N ALA A 257 14.52 6.16 -2.71
CA ALA A 257 14.72 4.74 -2.39
C ALA A 257 15.97 4.28 -3.15
N GLN A 258 16.97 3.78 -2.43
CA GLN A 258 18.22 3.27 -2.99
C GLN A 258 18.15 1.77 -3.11
#